data_AF-A0A7X7DQJ7-F1
#
_entry.id   AF-A0A7X7DQJ7-F1
#
_cell.length_a   1.000
_cell.length_b   1.000
_cell.length_c   1.000
_cell.angle_alpha   90.00
_cell.angle_beta   90.00
_cell.angle_gamma   90.00
#
_symmetry.space_group_name_H-M   'P 1'
#
loop_
_entity.id
_entity.type
_entity.pdbx_description
1 polymer ?
#
loop_
_entity_poly.entity_id
_entity_poly.type
_entity_poly.pdbx_seq_one_letter_code
_entity_poly.pdbx_strand_id
1 'polypeptide(L)'
;MGCTKDEIIDMACKYIGADEVVDFPQENELFFFAVRELVQNKVLDDEEGWMFRGYAYCHGYTFDEESKPRGKWIWMHFTDLSTFPPQRQTMKLQPPHIAKGKFQNPERTVEIRFLRIDINMPVQPPVDTEPEPQKTTENAGQNIVQFRTKKRTS
;
A
#
# COMPACT_ATOMS: atom_id res chain seq x y z
N MET A 1 -19.34 -9.96 -18.26
CA MET A 1 -18.85 -8.67 -18.80
C MET A 1 -17.89 -8.11 -17.76
N GLY A 2 -16.60 -7.97 -18.10
CA GLY A 2 -15.60 -7.44 -17.18
C GLY A 2 -15.81 -5.93 -16.91
N CYS A 3 -15.29 -5.44 -15.80
CA CYS A 3 -15.25 -4.02 -15.46
C CYS A 3 -13.84 -3.49 -15.74
N THR A 4 -13.72 -2.42 -16.53
CA THR A 4 -12.42 -1.88 -16.93
C THR A 4 -11.84 -0.96 -15.86
N LYS A 5 -10.52 -0.72 -15.93
CA LYS A 5 -9.84 0.24 -15.04
C LYS A 5 -10.49 1.63 -15.11
N ASP A 6 -10.77 2.11 -16.31
CA ASP A 6 -11.36 3.44 -16.51
C ASP A 6 -12.77 3.52 -15.90
N GLU A 7 -13.59 2.48 -16.05
CA GLU A 7 -14.91 2.42 -15.42
C GLU A 7 -14.80 2.48 -13.88
N ILE A 8 -13.83 1.76 -13.30
CA ILE A 8 -13.57 1.77 -11.84
C ILE A 8 -13.18 3.17 -11.38
N ILE A 9 -12.28 3.83 -12.11
CA ILE A 9 -11.80 5.18 -11.79
C ILE A 9 -12.96 6.18 -11.90
N ASP A 10 -13.73 6.16 -13.00
CA ASP A 10 -14.89 7.03 -13.19
C ASP A 10 -15.93 6.90 -12.06
N MET A 11 -16.14 5.68 -11.56
CA MET A 11 -17.01 5.45 -10.41
C MET A 11 -16.40 5.94 -9.10
N ALA A 12 -15.08 5.78 -8.92
CA ALA A 12 -14.37 6.20 -7.72
C ALA A 12 -14.30 7.73 -7.60
N CYS A 13 -14.06 8.45 -8.70
CA CYS A 13 -13.96 9.92 -8.78
C CYS A 13 -15.21 10.67 -8.25
N LYS A 14 -16.33 9.97 -8.05
CA LYS A 14 -17.52 10.53 -7.38
C LYS A 14 -17.32 10.75 -5.87
N TYR A 15 -16.31 10.10 -5.28
CA TYR A 15 -16.08 10.04 -3.84
C TYR A 15 -14.67 10.45 -3.42
N ILE A 16 -13.71 10.41 -4.34
CA ILE A 16 -12.29 10.67 -4.07
C ILE A 16 -11.73 11.62 -5.13
N GLY A 17 -10.69 12.38 -4.77
CA GLY A 17 -9.94 13.21 -5.70
C GLY A 17 -9.12 12.37 -6.69
N ALA A 18 -8.84 12.93 -7.88
CA ALA A 18 -8.01 12.26 -8.87
C ALA A 18 -6.56 12.05 -8.39
N ASP A 19 -6.09 12.90 -7.48
CA ASP A 19 -4.82 12.82 -6.77
C ASP A 19 -4.77 11.66 -5.76
N GLU A 20 -5.92 11.12 -5.35
CA GLU A 20 -6.00 9.95 -4.45
C GLU A 20 -6.00 8.61 -5.21
N VAL A 21 -6.08 8.64 -6.54
CA VAL A 21 -6.08 7.44 -7.38
C VAL A 21 -4.65 6.91 -7.50
N VAL A 22 -4.45 5.67 -7.06
CA VAL A 22 -3.19 4.95 -7.20
C VAL A 22 -3.28 3.93 -8.34
N ASP A 23 -2.12 3.42 -8.77
CA ASP A 23 -2.11 2.32 -9.71
C ASP A 23 -2.43 1.00 -9.00
N PHE A 24 -3.66 0.53 -9.20
CA PHE A 24 -4.15 -0.74 -8.67
C PHE A 24 -4.00 -1.87 -9.71
N PRO A 25 -3.95 -3.14 -9.27
CA PRO A 25 -3.71 -4.27 -10.16
C PRO A 25 -4.78 -4.40 -11.25
N GLN A 26 -4.39 -4.72 -12.48
CA GLN A 26 -5.27 -4.94 -13.61
C GLN A 26 -5.37 -6.43 -13.96
N GLU A 27 -6.25 -6.76 -14.90
CA GLU A 27 -6.37 -8.12 -15.40
C GLU A 27 -5.02 -8.63 -15.92
N ASN A 28 -4.66 -9.84 -15.51
CA ASN A 28 -3.41 -10.53 -15.82
C ASN A 28 -2.14 -9.96 -15.18
N GLU A 29 -2.25 -9.09 -14.18
CA GLU A 29 -1.11 -8.53 -13.46
C GLU A 29 -0.82 -9.25 -12.14
N LEU A 30 0.47 -9.31 -11.78
CA LEU A 30 0.93 -9.72 -10.47
C LEU A 30 0.90 -8.52 -9.51
N PHE A 31 0.43 -8.76 -8.30
CA PHE A 31 0.45 -7.77 -7.24
C PHE A 31 0.83 -8.41 -5.91
N PHE A 32 1.13 -7.57 -4.93
CA PHE A 32 1.24 -8.03 -3.54
C PHE A 32 0.22 -7.32 -2.65
N PHE A 33 -0.09 -7.97 -1.54
CA PHE A 33 -0.89 -7.38 -0.48
C PHE A 33 -0.01 -7.14 0.74
N ALA A 34 -0.15 -5.93 1.28
CA ALA A 34 0.41 -5.53 2.55
C ALA A 34 -0.72 -5.32 3.56
N VAL A 35 -0.47 -5.62 4.83
CA VAL A 35 -1.44 -5.37 5.89
C VAL A 35 -0.78 -4.61 7.03
N ARG A 36 -1.54 -3.75 7.68
CA ARG A 36 -1.15 -3.12 8.94
C ARG A 36 -2.27 -3.22 9.95
N GLU A 37 -1.91 -3.42 11.20
CA GLU A 37 -2.86 -3.42 12.31
C GLU A 37 -3.19 -1.98 12.70
N LEU A 38 -4.48 -1.70 12.86
CA LEU A 38 -4.96 -0.40 13.31
C LEU A 38 -5.12 -0.43 14.83
N VAL A 39 -4.15 0.14 15.53
CA VAL A 39 -4.18 0.25 16.99
C VAL A 39 -5.13 1.38 17.39
N GLN A 40 -6.11 1.07 18.24
CA GLN A 40 -7.04 2.07 18.77
C GLN A 40 -6.26 3.21 19.45
N ASN A 41 -6.62 4.45 19.13
CA ASN A 41 -6.03 5.69 19.67
C ASN A 41 -4.61 6.04 19.20
N LYS A 42 -4.08 5.38 18.15
CA LYS A 42 -2.83 5.80 17.50
C LYS A 42 -3.11 6.32 16.10
N VAL A 43 -2.65 7.53 15.79
CA VAL A 43 -2.56 8.02 14.41
C VAL A 43 -1.25 7.46 13.85
N LEU A 44 -1.37 6.53 12.90
CA LEU A 44 -0.23 5.98 12.17
C LEU A 44 0.07 6.86 10.96
N ASP A 45 1.35 7.06 10.67
CA ASP A 45 1.77 7.65 9.40
C ASP A 45 1.45 6.71 8.23
N ASP A 46 1.39 7.22 7.01
CA ASP A 46 0.99 6.45 5.82
C ASP A 46 1.99 5.36 5.42
N GLU A 47 3.25 5.50 5.81
CA GLU A 47 4.31 4.50 5.60
C GLU A 47 4.50 3.55 6.79
N GLU A 48 3.90 3.84 7.94
CA GLU A 48 4.12 3.08 9.18
C GLU A 48 3.31 1.78 9.22
N GLY A 49 3.97 0.69 9.64
CA GLY A 49 3.32 -0.54 10.10
C GLY A 49 2.91 -1.54 9.01
N TRP A 50 3.29 -1.32 7.76
CA TRP A 50 2.98 -2.24 6.66
C TRP A 50 3.82 -3.52 6.72
N MET A 51 3.14 -4.66 6.72
CA MET A 51 3.74 -5.99 6.62
C MET A 51 3.34 -6.63 5.30
N PHE A 52 4.33 -7.09 4.54
CA PHE A 52 4.11 -7.92 3.35
C PHE A 52 3.42 -9.23 3.74
N ARG A 53 2.38 -9.63 3.00
CA ARG A 53 1.60 -10.86 3.31
C ARG A 53 1.55 -11.88 2.18
N GLY A 54 2.00 -11.53 0.98
CA GLY A 54 2.08 -12.47 -0.13
C GLY A 54 1.84 -11.82 -1.48
N TYR A 55 1.99 -12.65 -2.49
CA TYR A 55 1.70 -12.30 -3.87
C TYR A 55 0.34 -12.85 -4.29
N ALA A 56 -0.25 -12.19 -5.27
CA ALA A 56 -1.48 -12.64 -5.91
C ALA A 56 -1.49 -12.26 -7.38
N TYR A 57 -2.21 -13.04 -8.17
CA TYR A 57 -2.41 -12.81 -9.59
C TYR A 57 -3.85 -12.36 -9.85
N CYS A 58 -4.03 -11.18 -10.44
CA CYS A 58 -5.34 -10.60 -10.70
C CYS A 58 -5.94 -11.18 -11.99
N HIS A 59 -7.14 -11.76 -11.89
CA HIS A 59 -7.93 -12.23 -13.03
C HIS A 59 -8.92 -11.17 -13.54
N GLY A 60 -8.93 -9.98 -12.92
CA GLY A 60 -9.78 -8.86 -13.31
C GLY A 60 -10.98 -8.62 -12.38
N TYR A 61 -11.90 -7.81 -12.88
CA TYR A 61 -13.00 -7.24 -12.10
C TYR A 61 -14.35 -7.48 -12.78
N THR A 62 -15.40 -7.68 -11.99
CA THR A 62 -16.79 -7.76 -12.49
C THR A 62 -17.73 -6.96 -11.62
N PHE A 63 -18.75 -6.37 -12.22
CA PHE A 63 -19.81 -5.72 -11.45
C PHE A 63 -20.57 -6.70 -10.56
N ASP A 64 -20.95 -6.24 -9.37
CA ASP A 64 -21.97 -6.93 -8.59
C ASP A 64 -23.36 -6.53 -9.11
N GLU A 65 -23.94 -7.37 -9.98
CA GLU A 65 -25.25 -7.13 -10.61
C GLU A 65 -26.42 -7.15 -9.62
N GLU A 66 -26.26 -7.81 -8.47
CA GLU A 66 -27.28 -7.85 -7.42
C GLU A 66 -27.34 -6.55 -6.63
N SER A 67 -26.24 -5.80 -6.61
CA SER A 67 -26.15 -4.55 -5.86
C SER A 67 -26.80 -3.37 -6.58
N LYS A 68 -27.60 -2.60 -5.83
CA LYS A 68 -28.17 -1.33 -6.28
C LYS A 68 -27.59 -0.15 -5.48
N PRO A 69 -27.25 0.98 -6.13
CA PRO A 69 -27.18 1.17 -7.58
C PRO A 69 -26.06 0.35 -8.23
N ARG A 70 -26.16 0.10 -9.55
CA ARG A 70 -25.10 -0.57 -10.31
C ARG A 70 -23.76 0.16 -10.12
N GLY A 71 -22.70 -0.59 -9.88
CA GLY A 71 -21.36 -0.02 -9.61
C GLY A 71 -21.11 0.35 -8.15
N LYS A 72 -22.06 0.09 -7.24
CA LYS A 72 -21.83 0.23 -5.80
C LYS A 72 -20.76 -0.74 -5.30
N TRP A 73 -20.79 -1.96 -5.82
CA TRP A 73 -19.86 -3.04 -5.48
C TRP A 73 -19.28 -3.68 -6.73
N ILE A 74 -18.02 -4.08 -6.63
CA ILE A 74 -17.25 -4.74 -7.67
C ILE A 74 -16.59 -5.96 -7.03
N TRP A 75 -16.63 -7.08 -7.75
CA TRP A 75 -15.89 -8.28 -7.42
C TRP A 75 -14.52 -8.24 -8.08
N MET A 76 -13.46 -8.33 -7.26
CA MET A 76 -12.10 -8.59 -7.72
C MET A 76 -11.86 -10.09 -7.66
N HIS A 77 -11.42 -10.68 -8.77
CA HIS A 77 -11.09 -12.09 -8.88
C HIS A 77 -9.58 -12.24 -8.91
N PHE A 78 -9.01 -13.07 -8.04
CA PHE A 78 -7.56 -13.27 -8.00
C PHE A 78 -7.18 -14.68 -7.55
N THR A 79 -5.93 -15.07 -7.80
CA THR A 79 -5.33 -16.26 -7.20
C THR A 79 -4.31 -15.83 -6.18
N ASP A 80 -4.52 -16.23 -4.92
CA ASP A 80 -3.58 -16.05 -3.83
C ASP A 80 -2.44 -17.07 -3.96
N LEU A 81 -1.21 -16.56 -3.96
CA LEU A 81 0.03 -17.33 -4.08
C LEU A 81 0.75 -17.49 -2.73
N SER A 82 0.16 -17.03 -1.63
CA SER A 82 0.73 -17.15 -0.28
C SER A 82 0.72 -18.59 0.26
N THR A 83 -0.10 -19.48 -0.32
CA THR A 83 -0.24 -20.88 0.09
C THR A 83 -0.15 -21.84 -1.10
N PHE A 84 0.23 -23.10 -0.83
CA PHE A 84 0.23 -24.17 -1.83
C PHE A 84 -0.78 -25.26 -1.44
N PRO A 85 -1.72 -25.64 -2.32
CA PRO A 85 -1.88 -25.14 -3.69
C PRO A 85 -2.43 -23.70 -3.72
N PRO A 86 -2.12 -22.90 -4.77
CA PRO A 86 -2.70 -21.57 -4.94
C PRO A 86 -4.22 -21.61 -4.93
N GLN A 87 -4.84 -20.62 -4.29
CA GLN A 87 -6.28 -20.59 -4.10
C GLN A 87 -6.92 -19.46 -4.89
N ARG A 88 -7.98 -19.76 -5.64
CA ARG A 88 -8.82 -18.71 -6.23
C ARG A 88 -9.67 -18.07 -5.14
N GLN A 89 -9.61 -16.75 -5.08
CA GLN A 89 -10.37 -15.95 -4.14
C GLN A 89 -11.12 -14.85 -4.90
N THR A 90 -12.22 -14.42 -4.30
CA THR A 90 -13.03 -13.32 -4.79
C THR A 90 -13.29 -12.36 -3.66
N MET A 91 -13.09 -11.07 -3.91
CA MET A 91 -13.28 -10.05 -2.89
C MET A 91 -14.22 -8.96 -3.37
N LYS A 92 -15.14 -8.56 -2.48
CA LYS A 92 -16.11 -7.50 -2.74
C LYS A 92 -15.55 -6.16 -2.29
N LEU A 93 -15.40 -5.22 -3.22
CA LEU A 93 -14.86 -3.90 -2.95
C LEU A 93 -15.78 -2.79 -3.50
N GLN A 94 -15.66 -1.60 -2.92
CA GLN A 94 -16.25 -0.39 -3.50
C GLN A 94 -15.22 0.24 -4.45
N PRO A 95 -15.65 0.93 -5.51
CA PRO A 95 -14.74 1.58 -6.45
C PRO A 95 -13.69 2.49 -5.79
N PRO A 96 -14.02 3.32 -4.77
CA PRO A 96 -13.02 4.14 -4.06
C PRO A 96 -11.91 3.32 -3.40
N HIS A 97 -12.21 2.14 -2.88
CA HIS A 97 -11.24 1.27 -2.24
C HIS A 97 -10.28 0.62 -3.25
N ILE A 98 -10.80 0.27 -4.43
CA ILE A 98 -9.99 -0.23 -5.54
C ILE A 98 -9.06 0.88 -6.02
N ALA A 99 -9.62 2.06 -6.31
CA ALA A 99 -8.88 3.20 -6.84
C ALA A 99 -7.82 3.74 -5.87
N LYS A 100 -8.06 3.70 -4.56
CA LYS A 100 -7.06 4.05 -3.54
C LYS A 100 -6.05 2.93 -3.24
N GLY A 101 -6.32 1.73 -3.76
CA GLY A 101 -5.54 0.52 -3.46
C GLY A 101 -5.50 0.16 -1.98
N LYS A 102 -6.38 0.72 -1.14
CA LYS A 102 -6.40 0.50 0.32
C LYS A 102 -7.82 0.37 0.85
N PHE A 103 -8.01 -0.53 1.80
CA PHE A 103 -9.29 -0.78 2.44
C PHE A 103 -9.11 -1.39 3.82
N GLN A 104 -10.12 -1.23 4.68
CA GLN A 104 -10.14 -1.81 6.01
C GLN A 104 -11.02 -3.05 6.04
N ASN A 105 -10.68 -3.99 6.92
CA ASN A 105 -11.61 -5.05 7.24
C ASN A 105 -12.88 -4.49 7.91
N PRO A 106 -14.00 -5.24 7.95
CA PRO A 106 -15.27 -4.74 8.50
C PRO A 106 -15.18 -4.24 9.95
N GLU A 107 -14.29 -4.87 10.75
CA GLU A 107 -14.06 -4.52 12.15
C GLU A 107 -13.14 -3.29 12.34
N ARG A 108 -12.53 -2.80 11.25
CA ARG A 108 -11.58 -1.68 11.24
C ARG A 108 -10.37 -1.90 12.17
N THR A 109 -9.96 -3.15 12.30
CA THR A 109 -8.78 -3.57 13.08
C THR A 109 -7.57 -3.77 12.19
N VAL A 110 -7.77 -3.95 10.89
CA VAL A 110 -6.71 -4.19 9.90
C VAL A 110 -6.97 -3.33 8.68
N GLU A 111 -5.93 -2.68 8.19
CA GLU A 111 -5.91 -2.07 6.87
C GLU A 111 -5.08 -2.91 5.91
N ILE A 112 -5.59 -3.07 4.70
CA ILE A 112 -5.03 -3.87 3.62
C ILE A 112 -4.74 -2.93 2.47
N ARG A 113 -3.58 -3.10 1.84
CA ARG A 113 -3.17 -2.35 0.65
C ARG A 113 -2.76 -3.32 -0.46
N PHE A 114 -3.18 -3.01 -1.68
CA PHE A 114 -2.72 -3.67 -2.90
C PHE A 114 -1.74 -2.79 -3.64
N LEU A 115 -0.63 -3.38 -4.05
CA LEU A 115 0.42 -2.70 -4.78
C LEU A 115 0.75 -3.54 -6.01
N ARG A 116 0.59 -2.93 -7.19
CA ARG A 116 0.99 -3.52 -8.46
C ARG A 116 2.51 -3.72 -8.47
N ILE A 117 2.95 -4.83 -9.05
CA ILE A 117 4.37 -5.10 -9.26
C ILE A 117 4.70 -4.84 -10.72
N ASP A 118 5.58 -3.87 -10.96
CA ASP A 118 6.16 -3.63 -12.27
C ASP A 118 7.31 -4.60 -12.51
N ILE A 119 7.01 -5.74 -13.16
CA ILE A 119 7.99 -6.79 -13.47
C ILE A 119 9.10 -6.27 -14.41
N ASN A 120 8.86 -5.15 -15.11
CA ASN A 120 9.82 -4.53 -16.04
C ASN A 120 10.60 -3.36 -15.43
N MET A 121 10.51 -3.08 -14.12
CA MET A 121 11.31 -2.02 -13.52
C MET A 121 12.80 -2.40 -13.50
N PRO A 122 13.70 -1.57 -14.03
CA PRO A 122 15.13 -1.76 -13.81
C PRO A 122 15.41 -1.64 -12.31
N VAL A 123 16.05 -2.66 -11.74
CA VAL A 123 16.51 -2.64 -10.35
C VAL A 123 17.43 -1.43 -10.18
N GLN A 124 16.97 -0.39 -9.48
CA GLN A 124 17.84 0.72 -9.14
C GLN A 124 18.89 0.21 -8.14
N PRO A 125 20.18 0.50 -8.36
CA PRO A 125 21.21 0.17 -7.39
C PRO A 125 20.89 0.89 -6.07
N PRO A 126 21.19 0.28 -4.91
CA PRO A 126 21.01 0.93 -3.62
C PRO A 126 21.75 2.27 -3.63
N VAL A 127 21.05 3.35 -3.28
CA VAL A 127 21.67 4.64 -3.02
C VAL A 127 22.38 4.51 -1.68
N ASP A 128 23.71 4.45 -1.71
CA ASP A 128 24.55 4.55 -0.52
C ASP A 128 24.41 5.97 0.06
N THR A 129 23.32 6.22 0.78
CA THR A 129 23.17 7.45 1.54
C THR A 129 23.98 7.31 2.82
N GLU A 130 25.23 7.78 2.82
CA GLU A 130 25.95 8.02 4.06
C GLU A 130 25.09 8.93 4.95
N PRO A 131 24.86 8.60 6.24
CA PRO A 131 24.03 9.42 7.10
C PRO A 131 24.73 10.76 7.36
N GLU A 132 24.15 11.85 6.84
CA GLU A 132 24.52 13.20 7.26
C GLU A 132 24.27 13.36 8.77
N PRO A 133 25.26 13.86 9.55
CA PRO A 133 25.10 14.02 10.99
C PRO A 133 24.11 15.16 11.29
N GLN A 134 22.96 14.81 11.87
CA GLN A 134 22.03 15.78 12.43
C GLN A 134 22.71 16.55 13.57
N LYS A 135 22.73 17.89 13.46
CA LYS A 135 23.07 18.78 14.57
C LYS A 135 21.96 18.72 15.62
N THR A 136 22.21 18.01 16.70
CA THR A 136 21.40 18.12 17.93
C THR A 136 21.77 19.42 18.63
N THR A 137 20.83 20.38 18.71
CA THR A 137 20.97 21.50 19.65
C THR A 137 20.26 21.06 20.92
N GLU A 138 21.05 20.70 21.94
CA GLU A 138 20.58 20.43 23.29
C GLU A 138 20.10 21.71 23.98
N ASN A 139 19.02 21.62 24.75
CA ASN A 139 18.86 22.48 25.91
C ASN A 139 18.47 21.65 27.14
N ALA A 140 19.38 21.72 28.12
CA ALA A 140 19.26 21.44 29.55
C ALA A 140 18.96 19.99 30.00
N GLY A 141 20.05 19.22 30.20
CA GLY A 141 19.98 18.01 31.05
C GLY A 141 21.17 17.05 31.05
N GLN A 142 22.40 17.53 30.86
CA GLN A 142 23.68 16.84 31.17
C GLN A 142 23.79 15.33 30.88
N ASN A 143 24.50 14.97 29.82
CA ASN A 143 25.69 14.11 29.96
C ASN A 143 26.70 14.40 28.84
N ILE A 144 27.74 15.12 29.23
CA ILE A 144 28.91 15.45 28.45
C ILE A 144 29.70 14.16 28.20
N VAL A 145 30.03 13.86 26.93
CA VAL A 145 31.15 12.98 26.62
C VAL A 145 32.14 13.74 25.74
N GLN A 146 33.19 14.25 26.38
CA GLN A 146 34.37 14.83 25.73
C GLN A 146 35.22 13.72 25.12
N PHE A 147 35.61 13.86 23.85
CA PHE A 147 36.76 13.12 23.31
C PHE A 147 37.78 14.06 22.66
N ARG A 148 38.95 14.10 23.32
CA ARG A 148 40.28 14.63 23.00
C ARG A 148 40.52 15.18 21.59
N THR A 149 40.93 16.45 21.55
CA THR A 149 41.76 17.06 20.49
C THR A 149 43.12 16.36 20.39
N LYS A 150 43.51 15.96 19.17
CA LYS A 150 44.93 15.83 18.80
C LYS A 150 45.25 16.85 17.70
N LYS A 151 46.40 17.50 17.90
CA LYS A 151 46.85 18.74 17.29
C LYS A 151 47.09 18.61 15.79
N ARG A 152 46.75 19.68 15.05
CA ARG A 152 47.34 20.02 13.75
C ARG A 152 48.84 20.31 13.93
N THR A 153 49.66 19.80 13.03
CA THR A 153 50.92 20.43 12.63
C THR A 153 50.78 20.91 11.19
N SER A 154 51.33 22.10 10.95
CA SER A 154 51.23 22.99 9.79
C SER A 154 51.35 22.37 8.41
#